data_AF-A0A8T3YNC7-F1
#
_entry.id   AF-A0A8T3YNC7-F1
#
_cell.length_a   1.000
_cell.length_b   1.000
_cell.length_c   1.000
_cell.angle_alpha   90.00
_cell.angle_beta   90.00
_cell.angle_gamma   90.00
#
_symmetry.space_group_name_H-M   'P 1'
#
loop_
_entity.id
_entity.type
_entity.pdbx_description
1 polymer ?
#
loop_
_entity_poly.entity_id
_entity_poly.type
_entity_poly.pdbx_seq_one_letter_code
_entity_poly.pdbx_strand_id
1 'polypeptide(L)'
;MRRGQIETTSLIFILFEVTLALSVGAVLQTYFLKPLDENTLFTKTAIVTDLALQLDTILAVPSNGRFTYQHDSVSKFDYRFAGDVAVVDSVKGPLGKKSFFLDPKRTTIAPGMSKPTSITLHKHNGELRIIPTSPLEGTLLLGRTRCPTLPSRMKFIIDAGHGGLPGNPNGVDTGITHGGLSEADITRRIVAEGGFGGFAMTRSATIDQYLTADARERAITQSRSILVSIHAGNRQSADLKQVVAYIDGTAEHASTSASLACHILDELIQTKAVTSTAIVPIAPTVLDRDDTRRILSTGSGGVYLEVGSMATPEEAITLARNTGTLGTGIRRILEAAR
;
A
#
# COMPACT_ATOMS: atom_id res chain seq x y z
N MET A 1 -14.47 79.74 -19.43
CA MET A 1 -14.03 78.34 -19.62
C MET A 1 -14.74 77.79 -20.84
N ARG A 2 -13.99 77.29 -21.83
CA ARG A 2 -14.54 76.89 -23.13
C ARG A 2 -15.21 75.52 -23.02
N ARG A 3 -16.38 75.36 -23.62
CA ARG A 3 -17.22 74.14 -23.63
C ARG A 3 -16.40 72.86 -23.95
N GLY A 4 -15.46 72.95 -24.88
CA GLY A 4 -14.56 71.84 -25.24
C GLY A 4 -13.52 71.44 -24.18
N GLN A 5 -13.23 72.30 -23.20
CA GLN A 5 -12.32 72.02 -22.08
C GLN A 5 -13.03 71.24 -20.95
N ILE A 6 -14.34 71.45 -20.79
CA ILE A 6 -15.20 70.73 -19.84
C ILE A 6 -15.52 69.33 -20.37
N GLU A 7 -15.73 69.19 -21.68
CA GLU A 7 -15.94 67.89 -22.32
C GLU A 7 -14.68 67.02 -22.26
N THR A 8 -13.49 67.59 -22.47
CA THR A 8 -12.23 66.83 -22.35
C THR A 8 -11.92 66.43 -20.90
N THR A 9 -12.14 67.30 -19.92
CA THR A 9 -11.95 66.92 -18.50
C THR A 9 -12.95 65.87 -18.05
N SER A 10 -14.21 65.96 -18.49
CA SER A 10 -15.23 64.94 -18.19
C SER A 10 -14.90 63.60 -18.83
N LEU A 11 -14.43 63.60 -20.08
CA LEU A 11 -14.02 62.39 -20.77
C LEU A 11 -12.81 61.73 -20.09
N ILE A 12 -11.82 62.51 -19.66
CA ILE A 12 -10.64 62.03 -18.93
C ILE A 12 -11.05 61.42 -17.58
N PHE A 13 -12.00 62.04 -16.88
CA PHE A 13 -12.47 61.52 -15.59
C PHE A 13 -13.21 60.20 -15.73
N ILE A 14 -14.09 60.09 -16.73
CA ILE A 14 -14.78 58.83 -17.07
C ILE A 14 -13.76 57.75 -17.46
N LEU A 15 -12.76 58.10 -18.28
CA LEU A 15 -11.72 57.14 -18.68
C LEU A 15 -10.92 56.65 -17.47
N PHE A 16 -10.61 57.54 -16.52
CA PHE A 16 -9.91 57.20 -15.29
C PHE A 16 -10.75 56.28 -14.40
N GLU A 17 -12.02 56.57 -14.18
CA GLU A 17 -12.92 55.73 -13.37
C GLU A 17 -13.11 54.33 -13.96
N VAL A 18 -13.29 54.24 -15.29
CA VAL A 18 -13.39 52.95 -15.98
C VAL A 18 -12.08 52.18 -15.87
N THR A 19 -10.94 52.84 -16.06
CA THR A 19 -9.63 52.20 -15.93
C THR A 19 -9.39 51.72 -14.49
N LEU A 20 -9.79 52.51 -13.49
CA LEU A 20 -9.67 52.14 -12.08
C LEU A 20 -10.59 50.97 -11.73
N ALA A 21 -11.84 50.99 -12.18
CA ALA A 21 -12.79 49.89 -11.96
C ALA A 21 -12.31 48.58 -12.62
N LEU A 22 -11.76 48.66 -13.83
CA LEU A 22 -11.14 47.51 -14.50
C LEU A 22 -9.87 47.05 -13.79
N SER A 23 -9.06 47.97 -13.25
CA SER A 23 -7.85 47.63 -12.50
C SER A 23 -8.18 46.96 -11.16
N VAL A 24 -9.15 47.50 -10.42
CA VAL A 24 -9.63 46.90 -9.16
C VAL A 24 -10.34 45.58 -9.44
N GLY A 25 -11.16 45.50 -10.49
CA GLY A 25 -11.79 44.27 -10.95
C GLY A 25 -10.76 43.21 -11.32
N ALA A 26 -9.71 43.58 -12.07
CA ALA A 26 -8.61 42.70 -12.40
C ALA A 26 -7.82 42.27 -11.15
N VAL A 27 -7.54 43.16 -10.20
CA VAL A 27 -6.87 42.82 -8.94
C VAL A 27 -7.72 41.88 -8.10
N LEU A 28 -9.01 42.16 -7.93
CA LEU A 28 -9.95 41.29 -7.23
C LEU A 28 -10.11 39.95 -7.94
N GLN A 29 -10.19 39.92 -9.27
CA GLN A 29 -10.22 38.70 -10.05
C GLN A 29 -8.89 37.93 -9.94
N THR A 30 -7.75 38.61 -9.84
CA THR A 30 -6.44 37.96 -9.66
C THR A 30 -6.23 37.44 -8.23
N TYR A 31 -6.86 38.05 -7.22
CA TYR A 31 -6.75 37.65 -5.81
C TYR A 31 -7.84 36.67 -5.35
N PHE A 32 -9.05 36.76 -5.92
CA PHE A 32 -10.20 35.94 -5.53
C PHE A 32 -10.65 34.93 -6.60
N LEU A 33 -10.32 35.15 -7.89
CA LEU A 33 -10.75 34.30 -9.01
C LEU A 33 -9.59 33.69 -9.82
N LYS A 34 -8.31 33.95 -9.45
CA LYS A 34 -7.30 32.90 -9.66
C LYS A 34 -7.91 31.66 -9.01
N PRO A 35 -7.90 30.51 -9.68
CA PRO A 35 -8.48 29.32 -9.09
C PRO A 35 -7.98 29.21 -7.66
N LEU A 36 -8.80 28.58 -6.82
CA LEU A 36 -8.36 27.81 -5.69
C LEU A 36 -7.37 26.72 -6.18
N ASP A 37 -6.31 27.14 -6.87
CA ASP A 37 -5.07 26.45 -7.10
C ASP A 37 -4.56 26.23 -5.69
N GLU A 38 -4.76 25.00 -5.23
CA GLU A 38 -3.91 24.29 -4.30
C GLU A 38 -2.83 25.19 -3.67
N ASN A 39 -2.96 25.50 -2.36
CA ASN A 39 -1.93 26.13 -1.49
C ASN A 39 -2.14 27.58 -0.98
N THR A 40 -3.31 27.96 -0.45
CA THR A 40 -3.40 29.17 0.40
C THR A 40 -2.78 28.95 1.79
N LEU A 41 -2.24 30.01 2.42
CA LEU A 41 -1.76 29.97 3.82
C LEU A 41 -2.87 29.49 4.77
N PHE A 42 -4.12 29.88 4.51
CA PHE A 42 -5.29 29.49 5.28
C PHE A 42 -5.53 27.97 5.24
N THR A 43 -5.54 27.37 4.05
CA THR A 43 -5.67 25.90 3.89
C THR A 43 -4.55 25.17 4.62
N LYS A 44 -3.32 25.69 4.55
CA LYS A 44 -2.15 25.08 5.21
C LYS A 44 -2.23 25.18 6.73
N THR A 45 -2.63 26.33 7.28
CA THR A 45 -2.87 26.49 8.71
C THR A 45 -4.00 25.59 9.19
N ALA A 46 -5.09 25.46 8.41
CA ALA A 46 -6.19 24.54 8.73
C ALA A 46 -5.72 23.08 8.80
N ILE A 47 -4.94 22.61 7.80
CA ILE A 47 -4.35 21.26 7.79
C ILE A 47 -3.46 21.03 9.01
N VAL A 48 -2.61 22.01 9.34
CA VAL A 48 -1.69 21.95 10.47
C VAL A 48 -2.44 21.86 11.80
N THR A 49 -3.47 22.69 11.97
CA THR A 49 -4.30 22.69 13.18
C THR A 49 -5.13 21.43 13.30
N ASP A 50 -5.73 20.93 12.22
CA ASP A 50 -6.54 19.71 12.24
C ASP A 50 -5.67 18.48 12.56
N LEU A 51 -4.49 18.36 11.95
CA LEU A 51 -3.55 17.28 12.26
C LEU A 51 -3.10 17.33 13.73
N ALA A 52 -2.84 18.52 14.29
CA ALA A 52 -2.49 18.67 15.69
C ALA A 52 -3.63 18.21 16.63
N LEU A 53 -4.87 18.64 16.36
CA LEU A 53 -6.04 18.23 17.13
C LEU A 53 -6.26 16.71 17.08
N GLN A 54 -6.02 16.09 15.93
CA GLN A 54 -6.15 14.63 15.78
C GLN A 54 -5.06 13.86 16.52
N LEU A 55 -3.82 14.36 16.51
CA LEU A 55 -2.72 13.79 17.31
C LEU A 55 -3.06 13.84 18.80
N ASP A 56 -3.53 14.98 19.30
CA ASP A 56 -3.96 15.15 20.69
C ASP A 56 -5.12 14.21 21.03
N THR A 57 -6.08 14.08 20.12
CA THR A 57 -7.22 13.18 20.28
C THR A 57 -6.75 11.73 20.45
N ILE A 58 -5.86 11.25 19.58
CA ILE A 58 -5.33 9.88 19.65
C ILE A 58 -4.48 9.67 20.90
N LEU A 59 -3.65 10.64 21.27
CA LEU A 59 -2.85 10.57 22.49
C LEU A 59 -3.72 10.57 23.75
N ALA A 60 -4.89 11.22 23.73
CA ALA A 60 -5.85 11.19 24.83
C ALA A 60 -6.63 9.86 24.91
N VAL A 61 -6.73 9.08 23.83
CA VAL A 61 -7.40 7.75 23.87
C VAL A 61 -6.63 6.81 24.81
N PRO A 62 -7.25 6.25 25.87
CA PRO A 62 -6.54 5.42 26.85
C PRO A 62 -6.05 4.07 26.30
N SER A 63 -6.58 3.63 25.16
CA SER A 63 -6.21 2.39 24.48
C SER A 63 -5.32 2.62 23.26
N ASN A 64 -4.86 1.51 22.66
CA ASN A 64 -4.29 1.55 21.32
C ASN A 64 -5.33 2.10 20.34
N GLY A 65 -4.87 2.80 19.31
CA GLY A 65 -5.74 3.50 18.37
C GLY A 65 -5.10 3.64 17.00
N ARG A 66 -5.90 3.57 15.95
CA ARG A 66 -5.49 3.84 14.58
C ARG A 66 -6.41 4.89 14.00
N PHE A 67 -5.84 5.90 13.37
CA PHE A 67 -6.58 6.96 12.73
C PHE A 67 -5.93 7.29 11.39
N THR A 68 -6.73 7.50 10.35
CA THR A 68 -6.24 7.91 9.04
C THR A 68 -6.69 9.32 8.76
N TYR A 69 -5.75 10.24 8.70
CA TYR A 69 -5.98 11.59 8.21
C TYR A 69 -5.90 11.59 6.68
N GLN A 70 -7.03 11.88 6.06
CA GLN A 70 -7.16 12.06 4.62
C GLN A 70 -7.68 13.47 4.37
N HIS A 71 -6.93 14.27 3.60
CA HIS A 71 -7.37 15.61 3.24
C HIS A 71 -7.93 15.60 1.81
N ASP A 72 -9.14 16.11 1.62
CA ASP A 72 -9.89 16.02 0.36
C ASP A 72 -9.29 16.87 -0.78
N SER A 73 -8.38 17.81 -0.48
CA SER A 73 -7.73 18.62 -1.50
C SER A 73 -6.32 18.13 -1.85
N VAL A 74 -6.12 17.88 -3.13
CA VAL A 74 -4.97 17.38 -3.94
C VAL A 74 -3.56 17.97 -3.63
N SER A 75 -3.39 18.82 -2.62
CA SER A 75 -2.13 19.48 -2.29
C SER A 75 -1.15 18.55 -1.55
N LYS A 76 -0.28 17.90 -2.32
CA LYS A 76 0.81 17.03 -1.83
C LYS A 76 1.93 17.80 -1.09
N PHE A 77 1.86 17.99 0.22
CA PHE A 77 2.88 18.70 1.03
C PHE A 77 4.17 17.91 1.25
N ASP A 78 5.29 18.61 1.47
CA ASP A 78 6.54 18.00 1.92
C ASP A 78 6.54 17.96 3.45
N TYR A 79 7.00 16.87 4.06
CA TYR A 79 7.16 16.78 5.52
C TYR A 79 8.61 16.53 5.86
N ARG A 80 9.09 17.21 6.89
CA ARG A 80 10.37 16.91 7.53
C ARG A 80 10.26 17.12 9.02
N PHE A 81 11.21 16.58 9.78
CA PHE A 81 11.33 16.89 11.20
C PHE A 81 12.59 17.70 11.46
N ALA A 82 12.51 18.61 12.42
CA ALA A 82 13.65 19.35 12.96
C ALA A 82 13.73 19.07 14.47
N GLY A 83 14.39 17.98 14.85
CA GLY A 83 14.33 17.43 16.20
C GLY A 83 12.98 16.77 16.47
N ASP A 84 12.38 17.05 17.62
CA ASP A 84 11.07 16.51 18.03
C ASP A 84 9.87 17.25 17.39
N VAL A 85 10.14 18.13 16.43
CA VAL A 85 9.14 19.00 15.79
C VAL A 85 8.87 18.55 14.36
N ALA A 86 7.60 18.25 14.07
CA ALA A 86 7.11 18.05 12.71
C ALA A 86 7.10 19.39 11.96
N VAL A 87 7.54 19.39 10.71
CA VAL A 87 7.55 20.56 9.83
C VAL A 87 6.90 20.17 8.51
N VAL A 88 5.90 20.95 8.10
CA VAL A 88 5.27 20.82 6.79
C VAL A 88 5.85 21.88 5.87
N ASP A 89 6.67 21.46 4.91
CA ASP A 89 7.21 22.30 3.86
C ASP A 89 6.24 22.37 2.66
N SER A 90 6.24 23.52 2.00
CA SER A 90 5.30 23.88 0.93
C SER A 90 5.48 23.06 -0.35
N VAL A 91 4.37 22.74 -1.01
CA VAL A 91 4.35 22.51 -2.47
C VAL A 91 4.59 23.85 -3.15
N LYS A 92 5.78 24.02 -3.74
CA LYS A 92 6.20 25.17 -4.58
C LYS A 92 5.74 26.56 -4.09
N GLY A 93 6.60 27.22 -3.31
CA GLY A 93 6.52 28.65 -3.01
C GLY A 93 6.85 28.93 -1.54
N PRO A 94 7.59 30.01 -1.21
CA PRO A 94 8.09 30.20 0.15
C PRO A 94 6.92 30.39 1.12
N LEU A 95 6.77 29.44 2.06
CA LEU A 95 6.11 29.70 3.33
C LEU A 95 6.88 30.83 4.04
N GLY A 96 6.16 31.78 4.64
CA GLY A 96 6.76 32.62 5.68
C GLY A 96 7.48 31.70 6.68
N LYS A 97 8.74 32.02 6.98
CA LYS A 97 9.66 31.13 7.72
C LYS A 97 8.98 30.52 8.97
N LYS A 98 8.72 29.22 8.89
CA LYS A 98 8.45 28.26 9.98
C LYS A 98 7.06 28.36 10.65
N SER A 99 6.16 27.43 10.32
CA SER A 99 5.09 27.00 11.23
C SER A 99 5.59 25.78 12.00
N PHE A 100 5.58 25.85 13.32
CA PHE A 100 6.15 24.83 14.22
C PHE A 100 5.04 23.95 14.81
N PHE A 101 5.31 22.67 14.98
CA PHE A 101 4.49 21.74 15.77
C PHE A 101 5.11 21.48 17.15
N LEU A 102 4.26 21.10 18.11
CA LEU A 102 4.61 20.73 19.49
C LEU A 102 5.39 19.40 19.57
N ASP A 103 6.23 19.29 20.60
CA ASP A 103 7.09 18.17 20.99
C ASP A 103 6.29 17.02 21.65
N PRO A 104 6.11 15.86 20.99
CA PRO A 104 5.58 14.66 21.58
C PRO A 104 6.74 13.70 21.83
N LYS A 105 7.27 13.70 23.06
CA LYS A 105 8.31 12.76 23.50
C LYS A 105 7.94 11.34 23.08
N ARG A 106 8.74 10.77 22.16
CA ARG A 106 8.67 9.42 21.57
C ARG A 106 7.70 9.24 20.39
N THR A 107 7.93 9.99 19.31
CA THR A 107 7.35 9.68 17.99
C THR A 107 8.44 9.07 17.10
N THR A 108 8.15 7.94 16.43
CA THR A 108 9.07 7.32 15.45
C THR A 108 8.44 7.34 14.07
N ILE A 109 9.19 7.77 13.05
CA ILE A 109 8.70 7.92 11.68
C ILE A 109 9.64 7.22 10.70
N ALA A 110 9.07 6.62 9.65
CA ALA A 110 9.84 6.00 8.58
C ALA A 110 10.60 7.05 7.73
N PRO A 111 11.87 6.82 7.37
CA PRO A 111 12.66 7.76 6.57
C PRO A 111 12.14 7.90 5.12
N GLY A 112 12.37 9.07 4.49
CA GLY A 112 12.13 9.29 3.05
C GLY A 112 10.86 10.08 2.67
N MET A 113 10.35 10.93 3.57
CA MET A 113 9.07 11.61 3.38
C MET A 113 9.13 12.78 2.39
N SER A 114 8.40 12.67 1.27
CA SER A 114 7.93 13.82 0.50
C SER A 114 6.57 13.46 -0.08
N LYS A 115 5.56 14.34 0.06
CA LYS A 115 4.30 14.29 -0.71
C LYS A 115 3.33 13.12 -0.44
N PRO A 116 2.99 12.76 0.82
CA PRO A 116 1.99 11.71 1.07
C PRO A 116 0.56 12.21 0.77
N THR A 117 -0.33 11.32 0.32
CA THR A 117 -1.76 11.65 0.05
C THR A 117 -2.66 11.49 1.27
N SER A 118 -2.25 10.70 2.24
CA SER A 118 -2.86 10.59 3.56
C SER A 118 -1.79 10.20 4.59
N ILE A 119 -2.11 10.42 5.86
CA ILE A 119 -1.25 10.05 6.99
C ILE A 119 -2.05 9.16 7.92
N THR A 120 -1.52 7.98 8.21
CA THR A 120 -2.09 7.09 9.23
C THR A 120 -1.31 7.21 10.53
N LEU A 121 -2.01 7.46 11.63
CA LEU A 121 -1.48 7.60 12.98
C LEU A 121 -1.83 6.34 13.78
N HIS A 122 -0.82 5.67 14.33
CA HIS A 122 -0.95 4.43 15.08
C HIS A 122 -0.42 4.64 16.49
N LYS A 123 -1.29 4.56 17.50
CA LYS A 123 -0.91 4.51 18.91
C LYS A 123 -0.88 3.07 19.38
N HIS A 124 0.28 2.64 19.87
CA HIS A 124 0.49 1.32 20.44
C HIS A 124 1.31 1.42 21.73
N ASN A 125 0.75 0.97 22.86
CA ASN A 125 1.41 0.98 24.18
C ASN A 125 1.92 2.37 24.60
N GLY A 126 1.18 3.42 24.28
CA GLY A 126 1.55 4.80 24.58
C GLY A 126 2.56 5.42 23.60
N GLU A 127 3.07 4.66 22.63
CA GLU A 127 3.93 5.16 21.56
C GLU A 127 3.11 5.49 20.32
N LEU A 128 3.41 6.63 19.70
CA LEU A 128 2.75 7.08 18.48
C LEU A 128 3.67 6.87 17.27
N ARG A 129 3.14 6.21 16.24
CA ARG A 129 3.78 5.97 14.95
C ARG A 129 2.99 6.65 13.85
N ILE A 130 3.69 7.37 12.98
CA ILE A 130 3.10 8.07 11.84
C ILE A 130 3.51 7.32 10.57
N ILE A 131 2.53 6.78 9.84
CA ILE A 131 2.69 5.95 8.65
C ILE A 131 2.10 6.70 7.45
N PRO A 132 2.89 7.10 6.45
CA PRO A 132 2.37 7.76 5.26
C PRO A 132 1.62 6.76 4.37
N THR A 133 0.52 7.21 3.77
CA THR A 133 -0.19 6.52 2.70
C THR A 133 -0.13 7.39 1.45
N SER A 134 0.83 7.09 0.56
CA SER A 134 0.87 7.59 -0.82
C SER A 134 -0.06 6.70 -1.66
N PRO A 135 -0.59 7.12 -2.84
CA PRO A 135 -1.38 6.24 -3.70
C PRO A 135 -0.41 5.39 -4.52
N LEU A 136 0.43 4.65 -3.81
CA LEU A 136 1.26 3.57 -4.30
C LEU A 136 1.40 2.65 -3.11
N GLU A 137 0.54 1.64 -3.09
CA GLU A 137 0.92 0.30 -2.69
C GLU A 137 2.41 0.12 -3.01
N GLY A 138 3.20 -0.16 -1.97
CA GLY A 138 4.65 -0.01 -2.02
C GLY A 138 5.25 -0.66 -3.26
N THR A 139 5.72 0.16 -4.20
CA THR A 139 6.63 -0.32 -5.24
C THR A 139 8.04 -0.18 -4.70
N LEU A 140 8.56 -1.25 -4.08
CA LEU A 140 10.00 -1.39 -3.91
C LEU A 140 10.54 -2.16 -5.11
N LEU A 141 11.00 -1.44 -6.14
CA LEU A 141 11.77 -2.02 -7.24
C LEU A 141 13.06 -2.58 -6.66
N LEU A 142 13.13 -3.90 -6.45
CA LEU A 142 14.39 -4.57 -6.17
C LEU A 142 15.21 -4.61 -7.46
N GLY A 143 16.05 -3.60 -7.62
CA GLY A 143 17.15 -3.63 -8.57
C GLY A 143 18.15 -4.73 -8.18
N ARG A 144 17.94 -5.93 -8.72
CA ARG A 144 18.92 -6.96 -9.11
C ARG A 144 20.10 -7.37 -8.22
N THR A 145 20.34 -6.89 -7.00
CA THR A 145 21.68 -7.12 -6.43
C THR A 145 21.87 -7.49 -4.96
N ARG A 146 20.91 -7.41 -4.03
CA ARG A 146 21.18 -7.83 -2.64
C ARG A 146 19.97 -8.38 -1.89
N CYS A 147 19.51 -9.59 -2.24
CA CYS A 147 18.70 -10.35 -1.29
C CYS A 147 19.58 -10.81 -0.11
N PRO A 148 19.14 -10.62 1.16
CA PRO A 148 19.85 -11.19 2.31
C PRO A 148 20.01 -12.70 2.16
N THR A 149 21.09 -13.27 2.69
CA THR A 149 21.32 -14.72 2.65
C THR A 149 20.13 -15.46 3.26
N LEU A 150 19.55 -16.39 2.50
CA LEU A 150 18.46 -17.22 2.97
C LEU A 150 19.04 -18.33 3.87
N PRO A 151 18.55 -18.49 5.12
CA PRO A 151 18.95 -19.63 5.95
C PRO A 151 18.73 -20.98 5.23
N SER A 152 19.61 -21.95 5.47
CA SER A 152 19.49 -23.30 4.92
C SER A 152 18.69 -24.21 5.85
N ARG A 153 18.26 -25.38 5.33
CA ARG A 153 17.50 -26.41 6.07
C ARG A 153 16.13 -25.95 6.53
N MET A 154 15.50 -25.07 5.76
CA MET A 154 14.14 -24.63 6.00
C MET A 154 13.14 -25.75 5.68
N LYS A 155 12.08 -25.83 6.49
CA LYS A 155 10.90 -26.63 6.16
C LYS A 155 9.82 -25.68 5.69
N PHE A 156 9.17 -26.01 4.57
CA PHE A 156 8.12 -25.17 4.00
C PHE A 156 6.78 -25.90 4.02
N ILE A 157 5.72 -25.13 4.24
CA ILE A 157 4.35 -25.53 3.96
C ILE A 157 3.78 -24.61 2.86
N ILE A 158 3.25 -25.24 1.82
CA ILE A 158 2.66 -24.55 0.67
C ILE A 158 1.17 -24.48 0.86
N ASP A 159 0.63 -23.32 0.55
CA ASP A 159 -0.76 -23.03 0.78
C ASP A 159 -1.34 -22.35 -0.46
N ALA A 160 -2.10 -23.11 -1.25
CA ALA A 160 -2.86 -22.55 -2.36
C ALA A 160 -4.12 -21.89 -1.80
N GLY A 161 -4.28 -20.59 -2.05
CA GLY A 161 -5.43 -19.81 -1.57
C GLY A 161 -6.77 -20.41 -2.02
N HIS A 162 -7.81 -20.18 -1.21
CA HIS A 162 -9.20 -20.51 -1.56
C HIS A 162 -9.42 -22.03 -1.83
N GLY A 163 -10.62 -22.43 -2.27
CA GLY A 163 -10.96 -23.80 -2.68
C GLY A 163 -12.43 -23.93 -3.12
N GLY A 164 -12.65 -24.59 -4.27
CA GLY A 164 -13.93 -24.65 -4.96
C GLY A 164 -14.84 -25.84 -4.64
N LEU A 165 -14.31 -26.95 -4.13
CA LEU A 165 -15.13 -28.09 -3.67
C LEU A 165 -15.25 -28.08 -2.15
N PRO A 166 -16.46 -28.29 -1.60
CA PRO A 166 -16.64 -28.33 -0.16
C PRO A 166 -15.81 -29.48 0.44
N GLY A 167 -14.77 -29.14 1.19
CA GLY A 167 -14.10 -30.07 2.10
C GLY A 167 -14.88 -30.29 3.41
N ASN A 168 -15.96 -29.51 3.61
CA ASN A 168 -16.86 -29.45 4.75
C ASN A 168 -18.26 -29.04 4.23
N PRO A 169 -19.38 -29.54 4.78
CA PRO A 169 -20.75 -29.12 4.42
C PRO A 169 -21.01 -27.59 4.45
N ASN A 170 -20.15 -26.80 5.08
CA ASN A 170 -20.41 -25.38 5.35
C ASN A 170 -19.80 -24.37 4.36
N GLY A 171 -19.28 -24.78 3.19
CA GLY A 171 -19.07 -23.78 2.14
C GLY A 171 -18.06 -24.10 1.04
N VAL A 172 -18.08 -23.19 0.06
CA VAL A 172 -17.17 -23.04 -1.05
C VAL A 172 -16.65 -21.61 -0.99
N ASP A 173 -15.35 -21.41 -1.20
CA ASP A 173 -14.75 -20.09 -1.33
C ASP A 173 -13.79 -20.18 -2.50
N THR A 174 -14.26 -19.83 -3.70
CA THR A 174 -13.44 -19.87 -4.93
C THR A 174 -12.52 -18.66 -5.06
N GLY A 175 -12.61 -17.69 -4.13
CA GLY A 175 -12.01 -16.38 -4.29
C GLY A 175 -12.55 -15.64 -5.51
N ILE A 176 -11.72 -14.78 -6.11
CA ILE A 176 -12.06 -13.97 -7.27
C ILE A 176 -12.37 -14.86 -8.48
N THR A 177 -13.41 -14.52 -9.25
CA THR A 177 -13.78 -15.27 -10.47
C THR A 177 -13.99 -14.34 -11.65
N HIS A 178 -13.19 -14.51 -12.71
CA HIS A 178 -13.30 -13.77 -13.97
C HIS A 178 -12.96 -14.67 -15.16
N GLY A 179 -13.66 -14.48 -16.29
CA GLY A 179 -13.38 -15.25 -17.51
C GLY A 179 -13.57 -16.76 -17.38
N GLY A 180 -14.40 -17.22 -16.43
CA GLY A 180 -14.59 -18.64 -16.12
C GLY A 180 -13.44 -19.28 -15.33
N LEU A 181 -12.51 -18.47 -14.81
CA LEU A 181 -11.38 -18.91 -13.98
C LEU A 181 -11.58 -18.38 -12.57
N SER A 182 -11.40 -19.25 -11.57
CA SER A 182 -11.40 -18.89 -10.16
C SER A 182 -9.98 -18.76 -9.61
N GLU A 183 -9.79 -17.94 -8.58
CA GLU A 183 -8.52 -17.85 -7.85
C GLU A 183 -8.12 -19.20 -7.26
N ALA A 184 -9.09 -19.94 -6.72
CA ALA A 184 -8.89 -21.30 -6.22
C ALA A 184 -8.29 -22.24 -7.28
N ASP A 185 -8.76 -22.16 -8.53
CA ASP A 185 -8.23 -22.93 -9.65
C ASP A 185 -6.83 -22.48 -10.06
N ILE A 186 -6.59 -21.18 -10.17
CA ILE A 186 -5.29 -20.63 -10.57
C ILE A 186 -4.21 -21.01 -9.56
N THR A 187 -4.45 -20.76 -8.28
CA THR A 187 -3.48 -21.06 -7.21
C THR A 187 -3.21 -22.56 -7.11
N ARG A 188 -4.23 -23.40 -7.25
CA ARG A 188 -4.08 -24.85 -7.33
C ARG A 188 -3.22 -25.26 -8.54
N ARG A 189 -3.45 -24.68 -9.72
CA ARG A 189 -2.66 -24.96 -10.91
C ARG A 189 -1.20 -24.53 -10.76
N ILE A 190 -0.91 -23.41 -10.10
CA ILE A 190 0.47 -23.00 -9.80
C ILE A 190 1.19 -24.08 -8.97
N VAL A 191 0.52 -24.63 -7.95
CA VAL A 191 1.10 -25.69 -7.12
C VAL A 191 1.19 -27.03 -7.88
N ALA A 192 0.17 -27.40 -8.64
CA ALA A 192 0.16 -28.66 -9.40
C ALA A 192 1.20 -28.67 -10.52
N GLU A 193 1.21 -27.63 -11.35
CA GLU A 193 2.13 -27.50 -12.50
C GLU A 193 3.56 -27.14 -12.07
N GLY A 194 3.72 -26.49 -10.90
CA GLY A 194 5.03 -26.17 -10.33
C GLY A 194 5.80 -27.37 -9.77
N GLY A 195 5.12 -28.50 -9.55
CA GLY A 195 5.75 -29.76 -9.13
C GLY A 195 6.13 -29.81 -7.64
N PHE A 196 5.28 -29.30 -6.74
CA PHE A 196 5.55 -29.27 -5.29
C PHE A 196 5.40 -30.63 -4.58
N GLY A 197 5.48 -31.75 -5.31
CA GLY A 197 5.42 -33.11 -4.76
C GLY A 197 6.63 -33.39 -3.85
N GLY A 198 6.47 -33.20 -2.55
CA GLY A 198 7.55 -33.30 -1.56
C GLY A 198 7.60 -32.14 -0.57
N PHE A 199 6.77 -31.12 -0.76
CA PHE A 199 6.51 -30.09 0.25
C PHE A 199 5.28 -30.46 1.09
N ALA A 200 5.24 -30.02 2.35
CA ALA A 200 4.00 -30.05 3.11
C ALA A 200 3.00 -29.09 2.42
N MET A 201 1.72 -29.46 2.37
CA MET A 201 0.69 -28.62 1.76
C MET A 201 -0.51 -28.49 2.70
N THR A 202 -1.15 -27.32 2.73
CA THR A 202 -2.40 -27.12 3.49
C THR A 202 -3.54 -27.88 2.83
N ARG A 203 -3.63 -27.87 1.50
CA ARG A 203 -4.62 -28.61 0.70
C ARG A 203 -3.99 -29.35 -0.47
N SER A 204 -4.75 -30.28 -1.06
CA SER A 204 -4.29 -31.05 -2.23
C SER A 204 -4.09 -30.16 -3.46
N ALA A 205 -3.01 -30.40 -4.20
CA ALA A 205 -2.79 -29.80 -5.52
C ALA A 205 -3.67 -30.44 -6.62
N THR A 206 -4.15 -31.66 -6.40
CA THR A 206 -4.93 -32.43 -7.39
C THR A 206 -6.44 -32.32 -7.19
N ILE A 207 -6.88 -32.09 -5.96
CA ILE A 207 -8.29 -31.98 -5.61
C ILE A 207 -8.52 -30.57 -5.09
N ASP A 208 -9.46 -29.86 -5.72
CA ASP A 208 -9.79 -28.48 -5.35
C ASP A 208 -10.62 -28.42 -4.06
N GLN A 209 -9.99 -28.72 -2.93
CA GLN A 209 -10.65 -28.77 -1.62
C GLN A 209 -10.66 -27.40 -0.94
N TYR A 210 -11.84 -26.96 -0.49
CA TYR A 210 -11.98 -25.83 0.42
C TYR A 210 -11.52 -26.18 1.84
N LEU A 211 -10.69 -25.30 2.40
CA LEU A 211 -10.32 -25.29 3.82
C LEU A 211 -10.60 -23.92 4.42
N THR A 212 -11.29 -23.92 5.55
CA THR A 212 -11.49 -22.72 6.37
C THR A 212 -10.15 -22.13 6.81
N ALA A 213 -10.09 -20.80 7.03
CA ALA A 213 -8.90 -20.13 7.57
C ALA A 213 -8.35 -20.82 8.83
N ASP A 214 -9.21 -21.11 9.81
CA ASP A 214 -8.81 -21.79 11.06
C ASP A 214 -8.16 -23.17 10.82
N ALA A 215 -8.60 -23.91 9.77
CA ALA A 215 -8.01 -25.20 9.43
C ALA A 215 -6.63 -25.05 8.79
N ARG A 216 -6.45 -24.04 7.92
CA ARG A 216 -5.15 -23.68 7.34
C ARG A 216 -4.18 -23.26 8.45
N GLU A 217 -4.60 -22.35 9.32
CA GLU A 217 -3.81 -21.87 10.48
C GLU A 217 -3.35 -23.02 11.37
N ARG A 218 -4.23 -23.98 11.69
CA ARG A 218 -3.88 -25.18 12.47
C ARG A 218 -2.83 -26.03 11.76
N ALA A 219 -3.00 -26.31 10.47
CA ALA A 219 -2.06 -27.11 9.69
C ALA A 219 -0.67 -26.44 9.64
N ILE A 220 -0.63 -25.13 9.42
CA ILE A 220 0.60 -24.33 9.40
C ILE A 220 1.30 -24.38 10.76
N THR A 221 0.55 -24.11 11.84
CA THR A 221 1.09 -24.11 13.21
C THR A 221 1.65 -25.47 13.60
N GLN A 222 0.94 -26.57 13.28
CA GLN A 222 1.38 -27.93 13.60
C GLN A 222 2.62 -28.36 12.81
N SER A 223 2.80 -27.86 11.59
CA SER A 223 3.92 -28.23 10.74
C SER A 223 5.28 -27.69 11.23
N ARG A 224 5.28 -26.59 12.00
CA ARG A 224 6.49 -25.81 12.35
C ARG A 224 7.34 -25.47 11.12
N SER A 225 6.67 -25.22 9.99
CA SER A 225 7.28 -24.85 8.72
C SER A 225 7.07 -23.36 8.44
N ILE A 226 7.91 -22.81 7.57
CA ILE A 226 7.73 -21.48 7.00
C ILE A 226 6.62 -21.56 5.95
N LEU A 227 5.66 -20.65 6.03
CA LEU A 227 4.53 -20.60 5.12
C LEU A 227 4.92 -19.95 3.78
N VAL A 228 4.48 -20.54 2.68
CA VAL A 228 4.38 -19.88 1.37
C VAL A 228 2.94 -20.01 0.90
N SER A 229 2.19 -18.92 1.06
CA SER A 229 0.80 -18.83 0.62
C SER A 229 0.73 -18.17 -0.76
N ILE A 230 -0.01 -18.77 -1.69
CA ILE A 230 -0.10 -18.35 -3.08
C ILE A 230 -1.55 -17.95 -3.38
N HIS A 231 -1.72 -16.73 -3.84
CA HIS A 231 -2.99 -16.05 -4.09
C HIS A 231 -2.92 -15.24 -5.40
N ALA A 232 -4.06 -14.75 -5.86
CA ALA A 232 -4.14 -13.80 -6.98
C ALA A 232 -4.92 -12.56 -6.56
N GLY A 233 -4.44 -11.37 -6.93
CA GLY A 233 -5.05 -10.11 -6.50
C GLY A 233 -6.26 -9.71 -7.34
N ASN A 234 -7.12 -8.84 -6.79
CA ASN A 234 -8.24 -8.18 -7.52
C ASN A 234 -7.94 -6.71 -7.87
N ARG A 235 -6.67 -6.33 -7.87
CA ARG A 235 -6.28 -4.94 -8.07
C ARG A 235 -6.03 -4.72 -9.55
N GLN A 236 -6.85 -3.86 -10.16
CA GLN A 236 -6.55 -3.35 -11.50
C GLN A 236 -5.17 -2.70 -11.46
N SER A 237 -4.22 -3.33 -12.11
CA SER A 237 -2.87 -2.82 -12.26
C SER A 237 -2.68 -2.42 -13.71
N ALA A 238 -2.04 -1.27 -13.93
CA ALA A 238 -1.55 -0.94 -15.27
C ALA A 238 -0.52 -1.98 -15.76
N ASP A 239 0.07 -2.73 -14.82
CA ASP A 239 0.96 -3.84 -15.07
C ASP A 239 0.30 -5.18 -14.72
N LEU A 240 -0.23 -5.88 -15.74
CA LEU A 240 -0.91 -7.18 -15.60
C LEU A 240 0.00 -8.29 -15.03
N LYS A 241 1.30 -8.02 -14.86
CA LYS A 241 2.34 -8.98 -14.46
C LYS A 241 3.08 -8.55 -13.19
N GLN A 242 2.40 -7.80 -12.31
CA GLN A 242 2.91 -7.45 -10.99
C GLN A 242 2.75 -8.62 -10.00
N VAL A 243 3.77 -8.85 -9.17
CA VAL A 243 3.69 -9.76 -8.01
C VAL A 243 3.94 -9.02 -6.71
N VAL A 244 3.06 -9.20 -5.72
CA VAL A 244 3.20 -8.59 -4.38
C VAL A 244 3.40 -9.68 -3.34
N ALA A 245 4.45 -9.56 -2.54
CA ALA A 245 4.72 -10.41 -1.40
C ALA A 245 4.38 -9.66 -0.10
N TYR A 246 3.41 -10.15 0.66
CA TYR A 246 3.14 -9.67 2.01
C TYR A 246 3.89 -10.53 3.02
N ILE A 247 4.48 -9.88 4.03
CA ILE A 247 5.23 -10.53 5.10
C ILE A 247 4.78 -10.00 6.46
N ASP A 248 4.91 -10.80 7.51
CA ASP A 248 4.75 -10.29 8.87
C ASP A 248 5.87 -9.30 9.20
N GLY A 249 5.49 -8.05 9.48
CA GLY A 249 6.39 -6.97 9.88
C GLY A 249 6.73 -6.96 11.37
N THR A 250 6.19 -7.88 12.17
CA THR A 250 6.58 -8.03 13.58
C THR A 250 7.99 -8.62 13.71
N ALA A 251 8.72 -8.22 14.75
CA ALA A 251 10.18 -8.37 14.84
C ALA A 251 10.68 -9.83 14.81
N GLU A 252 9.86 -10.80 15.22
CA GLU A 252 10.30 -12.19 15.42
C GLU A 252 10.65 -12.91 14.11
N HIS A 253 9.95 -12.61 13.01
CA HIS A 253 10.08 -13.34 11.75
C HIS A 253 10.27 -12.45 10.51
N ALA A 254 10.32 -11.13 10.69
CA ALA A 254 10.43 -10.17 9.60
C ALA A 254 11.66 -10.40 8.71
N SER A 255 12.83 -10.69 9.29
CA SER A 255 14.07 -10.85 8.51
C SER A 255 14.05 -12.10 7.61
N THR A 256 13.65 -13.25 8.16
CA THR A 256 13.54 -14.51 7.41
C THR A 256 12.49 -14.41 6.31
N SER A 257 11.31 -13.86 6.64
CA SER A 257 10.21 -13.69 5.70
C SER A 257 10.58 -12.72 4.57
N ALA A 258 11.24 -11.60 4.90
CA ALA A 258 11.73 -10.64 3.90
C ALA A 258 12.81 -11.23 3.00
N SER A 259 13.74 -12.02 3.55
CA SER A 259 14.78 -12.71 2.77
C SER A 259 14.13 -13.70 1.80
N LEU A 260 13.21 -14.54 2.28
CA LEU A 260 12.48 -15.50 1.44
C LEU A 260 11.68 -14.81 0.34
N ALA A 261 10.91 -13.77 0.68
CA ALA A 261 10.16 -12.98 -0.28
C ALA A 261 11.08 -12.38 -1.35
N CYS A 262 12.23 -11.81 -0.96
CA CYS A 262 13.20 -11.26 -1.89
C CYS A 262 13.69 -12.30 -2.90
N HIS A 263 14.11 -13.48 -2.43
CA HIS A 263 14.61 -14.54 -3.32
C HIS A 263 13.52 -15.07 -4.26
N ILE A 264 12.29 -15.27 -3.76
CA ILE A 264 11.16 -15.67 -4.60
C ILE A 264 10.90 -14.63 -5.69
N LEU A 265 10.82 -13.35 -5.32
CA LEU A 265 10.52 -12.27 -6.27
C LEU A 265 11.65 -12.06 -7.29
N ASP A 266 12.92 -12.18 -6.87
CA ASP A 266 14.07 -12.11 -7.77
C ASP A 266 14.10 -13.27 -8.78
N GLU A 267 13.70 -14.47 -8.36
CA GLU A 267 13.54 -15.59 -9.29
C GLU A 267 12.37 -15.35 -10.26
N LEU A 268 11.23 -14.89 -9.75
CA LEU A 268 10.05 -14.66 -10.57
C LEU A 268 10.26 -13.58 -11.63
N ILE A 269 10.97 -12.49 -11.32
CA ILE A 269 11.27 -11.45 -12.32
C ILE A 269 12.20 -11.98 -13.44
N GLN A 270 13.07 -12.96 -13.13
CA GLN A 270 13.93 -13.60 -14.13
C GLN A 270 13.16 -14.46 -15.14
N THR A 271 11.96 -14.95 -14.78
CA THR A 271 11.13 -15.75 -15.69
C THR A 271 10.50 -14.95 -16.85
N LYS A 272 10.50 -13.61 -16.77
CA LYS A 272 9.76 -12.69 -17.68
C LYS A 272 8.22 -12.86 -17.68
N ALA A 273 7.69 -13.78 -16.87
CA ALA A 273 6.25 -13.85 -16.57
C ALA A 273 5.82 -12.69 -15.66
N VAL A 274 6.78 -12.11 -14.92
CA VAL A 274 6.61 -11.01 -13.98
C VAL A 274 7.46 -9.83 -14.45
N THR A 275 6.90 -8.61 -14.37
CA THR A 275 7.56 -7.36 -14.82
C THR A 275 7.79 -6.39 -13.67
N SER A 276 7.02 -6.51 -12.59
CA SER A 276 7.19 -5.72 -11.38
C SER A 276 6.95 -6.55 -10.13
N THR A 277 7.68 -6.23 -9.06
CA THR A 277 7.60 -6.94 -7.79
C THR A 277 7.57 -5.97 -6.61
N ALA A 278 6.96 -6.39 -5.50
CA ALA A 278 6.89 -5.60 -4.27
C ALA A 278 6.93 -6.49 -3.03
N ILE A 279 7.56 -6.01 -1.95
CA ILE A 279 7.46 -6.60 -0.61
C ILE A 279 6.73 -5.60 0.29
N VAL A 280 5.64 -6.03 0.91
CA VAL A 280 4.78 -5.22 1.77
C VAL A 280 4.75 -5.81 3.17
N PRO A 281 5.42 -5.20 4.16
CA PRO A 281 5.27 -5.63 5.55
C PRO A 281 3.87 -5.26 6.06
N ILE A 282 3.22 -6.20 6.74
CA ILE A 282 1.91 -6.00 7.37
C ILE A 282 1.96 -6.38 8.84
N ALA A 283 0.90 -6.05 9.59
CA ALA A 283 0.70 -6.56 10.95
C ALA A 283 -0.49 -7.53 10.92
N PRO A 284 -0.25 -8.85 10.76
CA PRO A 284 -1.34 -9.81 10.56
C PRO A 284 -2.31 -9.90 11.75
N THR A 285 -1.84 -9.58 12.96
CA THR A 285 -2.61 -9.63 14.20
C THR A 285 -3.70 -8.56 14.31
N VAL A 286 -3.64 -7.52 13.48
CA VAL A 286 -4.66 -6.44 13.46
C VAL A 286 -5.56 -6.50 12.23
N LEU A 287 -5.42 -7.55 11.41
CA LEU A 287 -6.31 -7.78 10.28
C LEU A 287 -7.64 -8.37 10.74
N ASP A 288 -8.68 -8.13 9.96
CA ASP A 288 -9.99 -8.72 10.20
C ASP A 288 -9.91 -10.24 10.19
N ARG A 289 -10.82 -10.89 10.92
CA ARG A 289 -10.85 -12.34 11.07
C ARG A 289 -10.88 -13.07 9.72
N ASP A 290 -11.58 -12.48 8.75
CA ASP A 290 -11.82 -13.05 7.43
C ASP A 290 -10.74 -12.69 6.41
N ASP A 291 -9.77 -11.85 6.78
CA ASP A 291 -8.64 -11.51 5.92
C ASP A 291 -7.71 -12.72 5.80
N THR A 292 -7.57 -13.24 4.58
CA THR A 292 -6.74 -14.41 4.30
C THR A 292 -5.26 -14.18 4.65
N ARG A 293 -4.78 -12.93 4.68
CA ARG A 293 -3.39 -12.60 5.03
C ARG A 293 -3.11 -12.80 6.52
N ARG A 294 -4.15 -12.94 7.35
CA ARG A 294 -4.01 -13.22 8.79
C ARG A 294 -3.27 -14.52 9.08
N ILE A 295 -3.27 -15.47 8.14
CA ILE A 295 -2.47 -16.71 8.24
C ILE A 295 -0.97 -16.44 8.45
N LEU A 296 -0.47 -15.26 8.06
CA LEU A 296 0.92 -14.85 8.32
C LEU A 296 1.22 -14.63 9.81
N SER A 297 0.20 -14.50 10.67
CA SER A 297 0.38 -14.50 12.14
C SER A 297 0.73 -15.88 12.69
N THR A 298 0.67 -16.93 11.88
CA THR A 298 0.82 -18.31 12.32
C THR A 298 2.17 -18.92 11.90
N GLY A 299 2.65 -19.87 12.68
CA GLY A 299 3.86 -20.63 12.36
C GLY A 299 5.16 -19.90 12.66
N SER A 300 6.19 -20.15 11.84
CA SER A 300 7.55 -19.63 12.02
C SER A 300 7.87 -18.45 11.07
N GLY A 301 6.84 -17.69 10.70
CA GLY A 301 6.88 -16.69 9.63
C GLY A 301 6.55 -17.28 8.26
N GLY A 302 6.49 -16.41 7.25
CA GLY A 302 6.10 -16.80 5.90
C GLY A 302 5.90 -15.65 4.94
N VAL A 303 5.51 -16.01 3.73
CA VAL A 303 5.25 -15.09 2.64
C VAL A 303 3.88 -15.39 2.05
N TYR A 304 3.06 -14.35 1.89
CA TYR A 304 1.81 -14.39 1.16
C TYR A 304 2.03 -13.72 -0.19
N LEU A 305 1.87 -14.45 -1.28
CA LEU A 305 2.16 -13.99 -2.64
C LEU A 305 0.85 -13.74 -3.39
N GLU A 306 0.61 -12.50 -3.83
CA GLU A 306 -0.36 -12.19 -4.87
C GLU A 306 0.38 -12.21 -6.22
N VAL A 307 0.23 -13.31 -6.96
CA VAL A 307 1.05 -13.64 -8.14
C VAL A 307 0.53 -13.08 -9.48
N GLY A 308 -0.13 -11.93 -9.43
CA GLY A 308 -0.79 -11.30 -10.57
C GLY A 308 -2.17 -10.77 -10.21
N SER A 309 -2.83 -10.13 -11.18
CA SER A 309 -4.22 -9.68 -11.05
C SER A 309 -5.19 -10.64 -11.73
N MET A 310 -6.41 -10.71 -11.20
CA MET A 310 -7.59 -11.33 -11.79
C MET A 310 -8.74 -10.32 -11.95
N ALA A 311 -8.49 -9.01 -11.89
CA ALA A 311 -9.52 -7.99 -11.94
C ALA A 311 -10.26 -7.92 -13.30
N THR A 312 -9.68 -8.46 -14.37
CA THR A 312 -10.34 -8.64 -15.67
C THR A 312 -10.20 -10.06 -16.23
N PRO A 313 -11.06 -10.47 -17.19
CA PRO A 313 -10.90 -11.75 -17.90
C PRO A 313 -9.55 -11.90 -18.60
N GLU A 314 -9.02 -10.84 -19.21
CA GLU A 314 -7.73 -10.85 -19.90
C GLU A 314 -6.57 -11.08 -18.92
N GLU A 315 -6.63 -10.46 -17.74
CA GLU A 315 -5.69 -10.67 -16.65
C GLU A 315 -5.73 -12.11 -16.15
N ALA A 316 -6.93 -12.64 -15.87
CA ALA A 316 -7.11 -14.01 -15.42
C ALA A 316 -6.58 -15.04 -16.44
N ILE A 317 -6.84 -14.84 -17.74
CA ILE A 317 -6.32 -15.69 -18.82
C ILE A 317 -4.80 -15.59 -18.91
N THR A 318 -4.24 -14.37 -18.79
CA THR A 318 -2.80 -14.15 -18.82
C THR A 318 -2.12 -14.85 -17.65
N LEU A 319 -2.67 -14.74 -16.45
CA LEU A 319 -2.18 -15.43 -15.26
C LEU A 319 -2.27 -16.96 -15.42
N ALA A 320 -3.39 -17.46 -15.91
CA ALA A 320 -3.63 -18.89 -16.14
C ALA A 320 -2.70 -19.53 -17.18
N ARG A 321 -2.10 -18.74 -18.09
CA ARG A 321 -1.08 -19.22 -19.06
C ARG A 321 0.32 -19.32 -18.45
N ASN A 322 0.55 -18.66 -17.31
CA ASN A 322 1.87 -18.58 -16.67
C ASN A 322 1.98 -19.44 -15.40
N THR A 323 0.96 -20.22 -15.05
CA THR A 323 0.88 -20.98 -13.80
C THR A 323 2.08 -21.91 -13.57
N GLY A 324 2.47 -22.71 -14.57
CA GLY A 324 3.65 -23.58 -14.48
C GLY A 324 4.98 -22.83 -14.35
N THR A 325 5.13 -21.70 -15.05
CA THR A 325 6.33 -20.85 -14.97
C THR A 325 6.47 -20.23 -13.57
N LEU A 326 5.38 -19.66 -13.04
CA LEU A 326 5.33 -19.09 -11.68
C LEU A 326 5.63 -20.16 -10.62
N GLY A 327 4.96 -21.32 -10.73
CA GLY A 327 5.14 -22.43 -9.80
C GLY A 327 6.57 -22.98 -9.80
N THR A 328 7.17 -23.15 -10.98
CA THR A 328 8.55 -23.63 -11.12
C THR A 328 9.56 -22.64 -10.54
N GLY A 329 9.35 -21.33 -10.75
CA GLY A 329 10.19 -20.28 -10.17
C GLY A 329 10.15 -20.30 -8.64
N ILE A 330 8.95 -20.32 -8.05
CA ILE A 330 8.79 -20.41 -6.59
C ILE A 330 9.47 -21.68 -6.06
N ARG A 331 9.18 -22.86 -6.64
CA ARG A 331 9.74 -24.15 -6.20
C ARG A 331 11.28 -24.14 -6.17
N ARG A 332 11.92 -23.58 -7.20
CA ARG A 332 13.39 -23.54 -7.30
C ARG A 332 14.04 -22.89 -6.08
N ILE A 333 13.47 -21.77 -5.61
CA ILE A 333 13.97 -21.08 -4.42
C ILE A 333 13.75 -21.92 -3.15
N LEU A 334 12.59 -22.55 -3.03
CA LEU A 334 12.30 -23.38 -1.85
C LEU A 334 13.18 -24.63 -1.80
N GLU A 335 13.50 -25.25 -2.94
CA GLU A 335 14.41 -26.39 -3.01
C GLU A 335 15.86 -26.00 -2.66
N ALA A 336 16.31 -24.81 -3.07
CA ALA A 336 17.63 -24.32 -2.71
C ALA A 336 17.79 -24.02 -1.21
N ALA A 337 16.69 -23.71 -0.54
CA ALA A 337 16.66 -23.36 0.89
C ALA A 337 16.40 -24.56 1.83
N ARG A 338 15.89 -25.67 1.27
CA ARG A 338 15.59 -26.91 2.00
C ARG A 338 16.85 -27.73 2.27
#